data_AF-A0A2S8BQF0-F1
#
_entry.id   AF-A0A2S8BQF0-F1
#
_cell.length_a   1.000
_cell.length_b   1.000
_cell.length_c   1.000
_cell.angle_alpha   90.00
_cell.angle_beta   90.00
_cell.angle_gamma   90.00
#
_symmetry.space_group_name_H-M   'P 1'
#
loop_
_entity.id
_entity.type
_entity.pdbx_description
1 polymer ?
#
loop_
_entity_poly.entity_id
_entity_poly.type
_entity_poly.pdbx_seq_one_letter_code
_entity_poly.pdbx_strand_id
1 'polypeptide(L)'
;MTAPPAIAPAPERMVPVISPGPLVPVPDFGPVDRLNGWVMTGGITALAAVTRFMNLGSPTDAGTPIFDEKHYAPQAWQMLGNHGVEDNPGFGLVVHPPVGKQLIALGEAIFGYTGVGWRFTGALLGVLLVALVARIVRRISRSTLVGGIAGLLLIAESVSFVAARTALLDGFLTFLWWRRSAR
;
A
#
# COMPACT_ATOMS: atom_id res chain seq x y z
N MET A 1 -57.02 -75.06 7.10
CA MET A 1 -56.32 -73.86 7.61
C MET A 1 -55.10 -73.63 6.73
N THR A 2 -55.19 -72.69 5.79
CA THR A 2 -54.15 -72.35 4.82
C THR A 2 -53.34 -71.17 5.36
N ALA A 3 -52.01 -71.27 5.35
CA ALA A 3 -51.13 -70.21 5.84
C ALA A 3 -51.25 -68.93 4.96
N PRO A 4 -51.16 -67.72 5.56
CA PRO A 4 -51.21 -66.48 4.80
C PRO A 4 -49.99 -66.34 3.88
N PRO A 5 -50.14 -65.71 2.70
CA PRO A 5 -49.06 -65.55 1.74
C PRO A 5 -47.96 -64.65 2.30
N ALA A 6 -46.70 -65.03 2.08
CA ALA A 6 -45.54 -64.25 2.48
C ALA A 6 -45.52 -62.91 1.74
N ILE A 7 -45.63 -61.80 2.48
CA ILE A 7 -45.52 -60.45 1.93
C ILE A 7 -44.04 -60.20 1.67
N ALA A 8 -43.66 -60.07 0.39
CA ALA A 8 -42.32 -59.65 0.01
C ALA A 8 -42.05 -58.23 0.55
N PRO A 9 -40.89 -57.97 1.17
CA PRO A 9 -40.57 -56.63 1.67
C PRO A 9 -40.55 -55.64 0.50
N ALA A 10 -41.18 -54.49 0.68
CA ALA A 10 -41.18 -53.41 -0.32
C ALA A 10 -39.73 -53.00 -0.63
N PRO A 11 -39.41 -52.67 -1.90
CA PRO A 11 -38.06 -52.26 -2.28
C PRO A 11 -37.63 -51.04 -1.45
N GLU A 12 -36.53 -51.20 -0.74
CA GLU A 12 -35.97 -50.17 0.13
C GLU A 12 -35.61 -48.95 -0.72
N ARG A 13 -36.17 -47.79 -0.35
CA ARG A 13 -35.96 -46.55 -1.08
C ARG A 13 -34.51 -46.13 -0.88
N MET A 14 -33.64 -46.40 -1.86
CA MET A 14 -32.25 -45.97 -1.82
C MET A 14 -32.18 -44.45 -1.75
N VAL A 15 -31.94 -43.92 -0.56
CA VAL A 15 -31.62 -42.51 -0.37
C VAL A 15 -30.16 -42.32 -0.78
N PRO A 16 -29.84 -41.48 -1.77
CA PRO A 16 -28.46 -41.22 -2.15
C PRO A 16 -27.71 -40.70 -0.93
N VAL A 17 -26.64 -41.40 -0.55
CA VAL A 17 -25.75 -40.94 0.51
C VAL A 17 -24.97 -39.76 -0.04
N ILE A 18 -25.45 -38.55 0.21
CA ILE A 18 -24.69 -37.33 -0.06
C ILE A 18 -23.61 -37.25 1.01
N SER A 19 -22.38 -37.59 0.64
CA SER A 19 -21.21 -37.39 1.51
C SER A 19 -21.21 -35.93 1.99
N PRO A 20 -20.95 -35.66 3.28
CA PRO A 20 -20.71 -34.30 3.75
C PRO A 20 -19.64 -33.66 2.87
N GLY A 21 -19.88 -32.42 2.43
CA GLY A 21 -18.88 -31.65 1.70
C GLY A 21 -17.57 -31.54 2.50
N PRO A 22 -16.45 -31.22 1.85
CA PRO A 22 -15.16 -31.10 2.54
C PRO A 22 -15.23 -30.13 3.73
N LEU A 23 -14.75 -30.57 4.89
CA LEU A 23 -14.69 -29.73 6.11
C LEU A 23 -13.71 -28.56 5.98
N VAL A 24 -12.79 -28.65 5.01
CA VAL A 24 -11.76 -27.66 4.75
C VAL A 24 -11.89 -27.17 3.31
N PRO A 25 -11.92 -25.84 3.07
CA PRO A 25 -11.87 -25.30 1.72
C PRO A 25 -10.64 -25.82 0.97
N VAL A 26 -10.78 -26.05 -0.33
CA VAL A 26 -9.65 -26.41 -1.19
C VAL A 26 -8.55 -25.35 -1.03
N PRO A 27 -7.27 -25.74 -0.81
CA PRO A 27 -6.19 -24.78 -0.67
C PRO A 27 -6.12 -23.82 -1.87
N ASP A 28 -6.30 -22.51 -1.62
CA ASP A 28 -6.13 -21.48 -2.64
C ASP A 28 -4.69 -20.96 -2.60
N PHE A 29 -3.89 -21.38 -3.59
CA PHE A 29 -2.49 -20.97 -3.74
C PHE A 29 -2.33 -19.62 -4.46
N GLY A 30 -3.44 -18.94 -4.76
CA GLY A 30 -3.47 -17.69 -5.50
C GLY A 30 -3.23 -17.86 -7.01
N PRO A 31 -2.95 -16.76 -7.73
CA PRO A 31 -2.83 -16.83 -9.18
C PRO A 31 -1.58 -17.61 -9.62
N VAL A 32 -1.77 -18.57 -10.51
CA VAL A 32 -0.73 -19.49 -11.01
C VAL A 32 0.31 -18.81 -11.91
N ASP A 33 -0.01 -17.65 -12.49
CA ASP A 33 0.85 -16.87 -13.39
C ASP A 33 1.88 -16.02 -12.62
N ARG A 34 2.69 -16.65 -11.78
CA ARG A 34 3.63 -15.95 -10.87
C ARG A 34 4.60 -15.03 -11.60
N LEU A 35 5.19 -15.50 -12.70
CA LEU A 35 6.13 -14.70 -13.51
C LEU A 35 5.46 -13.46 -14.08
N ASN A 36 4.32 -13.62 -14.77
CA ASN A 36 3.56 -12.50 -15.35
C ASN A 36 3.13 -11.49 -14.28
N GLY A 37 2.71 -11.98 -13.11
CA GLY A 37 2.38 -11.12 -11.98
C GLY A 37 3.57 -10.28 -11.51
N TRP A 38 4.78 -10.85 -11.46
CA TRP A 38 6.00 -10.13 -11.08
C TRP A 38 6.49 -9.18 -12.17
N VAL A 39 6.44 -9.57 -13.44
CA VAL A 39 6.78 -8.70 -14.58
C VAL A 39 5.85 -7.49 -14.61
N MET A 40 4.54 -7.69 -14.46
CA MET A 40 3.56 -6.61 -14.35
C MET A 40 3.89 -5.68 -13.18
N THR A 41 4.16 -6.25 -11.99
CA THR A 41 4.49 -5.46 -10.80
C THR A 41 5.75 -4.64 -11.05
N GLY A 42 6.81 -5.24 -11.60
CA GLY A 42 8.06 -4.56 -11.93
C GLY A 42 7.85 -3.42 -12.93
N GLY A 43 7.08 -3.64 -14.00
CA GLY A 43 6.74 -2.60 -14.97
C GLY A 43 5.96 -1.43 -14.37
N ILE A 44 4.95 -1.73 -13.56
CA ILE A 44 4.16 -0.71 -12.85
C ILE A 44 5.02 0.06 -11.84
N THR A 45 5.86 -0.63 -11.07
CA THR A 45 6.78 -0.01 -10.11
C THR A 45 7.82 0.88 -10.80
N ALA A 46 8.36 0.44 -11.94
CA ALA A 46 9.29 1.24 -12.72
C ALA A 46 8.63 2.52 -13.25
N LEU A 47 7.42 2.41 -13.83
CA LEU A 47 6.66 3.59 -14.28
C LEU A 47 6.33 4.52 -13.11
N ALA A 48 5.93 3.96 -11.97
CA ALA A 48 5.69 4.70 -10.74
C ALA A 48 6.93 5.45 -10.25
N ALA A 49 8.10 4.84 -10.32
CA ALA A 49 9.37 5.47 -9.95
C ALA A 49 9.72 6.62 -10.90
N VAL A 50 9.56 6.41 -12.21
CA VAL A 50 9.78 7.47 -13.20
C VAL A 50 8.89 8.68 -12.89
N THR A 51 7.57 8.50 -12.74
CA THR A 51 6.66 9.64 -12.52
C THR A 51 6.90 10.36 -11.20
N ARG A 52 7.27 9.64 -10.13
CA ARG A 52 7.46 10.21 -8.79
C ARG A 52 8.82 10.86 -8.61
N PHE A 53 9.88 10.35 -9.23
CA PHE A 53 11.22 10.91 -9.10
C PHE A 53 11.60 11.92 -10.20
N MET A 54 10.90 11.92 -11.34
CA MET A 54 11.13 12.92 -12.39
C MET A 54 10.93 14.34 -11.87
N ASN A 55 12.00 15.14 -11.90
CA ASN A 55 12.01 16.52 -11.45
C ASN A 55 11.53 16.69 -9.99
N LEU A 56 11.88 15.75 -9.09
CA LEU A 56 11.43 15.74 -7.70
C LEU A 56 11.83 17.01 -6.92
N GLY A 57 13.01 17.57 -7.25
CA GLY A 57 13.50 18.79 -6.60
C GLY A 57 12.71 20.06 -6.91
N SER A 58 11.72 20.01 -7.81
CA SER A 58 10.89 21.13 -8.24
C SER A 58 9.41 20.84 -8.03
N PRO A 59 8.57 21.84 -7.74
CA PRO A 59 8.89 23.27 -7.59
C PRO A 59 9.45 23.61 -6.22
N THR A 60 10.24 24.68 -6.12
CA THR A 60 10.68 25.30 -4.86
C THR A 60 10.57 26.82 -4.98
N ASP A 61 10.42 27.52 -3.86
CA ASP A 61 10.39 28.98 -3.83
C ASP A 61 11.81 29.49 -3.57
N ALA A 62 12.56 29.79 -4.64
CA ALA A 62 13.98 30.15 -4.57
C ALA A 62 14.86 29.15 -3.77
N GLY A 63 14.57 27.84 -3.90
CA GLY A 63 15.28 26.79 -3.15
C GLY A 63 14.72 26.53 -1.76
N THR A 64 13.63 27.19 -1.36
CA THR A 64 12.94 26.95 -0.09
C THR A 64 11.71 26.04 -0.28
N PRO A 65 11.29 25.32 0.78
CA PRO A 65 10.09 24.49 0.74
C PRO A 65 8.82 25.30 0.44
N ILE A 66 7.84 24.68 -0.22
CA ILE A 66 6.57 25.33 -0.58
C ILE A 66 5.41 24.74 0.20
N PHE A 67 4.28 25.44 0.30
CA PHE A 67 3.09 24.94 1.00
C PHE A 67 3.44 24.46 2.43
N ASP A 68 2.77 23.43 2.96
CA ASP A 68 3.03 22.87 4.29
C ASP A 68 4.43 22.24 4.44
N GLU A 69 5.20 22.07 3.35
CA GLU A 69 6.62 21.69 3.45
C GLU A 69 7.43 22.73 4.25
N LYS A 70 6.98 24.00 4.27
CA LYS A 70 7.55 25.08 5.10
C LYS A 70 7.50 24.77 6.60
N HIS A 71 6.59 23.89 7.02
CA HIS A 71 6.50 23.46 8.41
C HIS A 71 7.26 22.15 8.65
N TYR A 72 7.13 21.20 7.73
CA TYR A 72 7.66 19.85 7.93
C TYR A 72 9.14 19.70 7.60
N ALA A 73 9.62 20.27 6.49
CA ALA A 73 11.01 20.11 6.07
C ALA A 73 12.00 20.78 7.04
N PRO A 74 11.85 22.07 7.45
CA PRO A 74 12.78 22.66 8.41
C PRO A 74 12.81 21.93 9.77
N GLN A 75 11.67 21.45 10.24
CA GLN A 75 11.60 20.69 11.50
C GLN A 75 12.27 19.34 11.36
N ALA A 76 12.04 18.62 10.26
CA ALA A 76 12.72 17.37 9.97
C ALA A 76 14.26 17.55 9.92
N TRP A 77 14.73 18.65 9.33
CA TRP A 77 16.15 18.98 9.29
C TRP A 77 16.73 19.20 10.69
N GLN A 78 16.01 19.93 11.54
CA GLN A 78 16.40 20.15 12.94
C GLN A 78 16.47 18.85 13.74
N MET A 79 15.56 17.90 13.48
CA MET A 79 15.55 16.61 14.16
C MET A 79 16.83 15.80 13.92
N LEU A 80 17.54 16.01 12.80
CA LEU A 80 18.84 15.38 12.55
C LEU A 80 19.91 15.83 13.57
N GLY A 81 19.86 17.08 14.01
CA GLY A 81 20.75 17.63 15.03
C GLY A 81 20.26 17.47 16.47
N ASN A 82 18.95 17.25 16.65
CA ASN A 82 18.30 17.20 17.96
C ASN A 82 17.88 15.77 18.38
N HIS A 83 18.68 14.76 18.02
CA HIS A 83 18.45 13.36 18.38
C HIS A 83 17.06 12.80 18.00
N GLY A 84 16.45 13.30 16.92
CA GLY A 84 15.12 12.89 16.48
C GLY A 84 13.97 13.49 17.28
N VAL A 85 14.25 14.47 18.15
CA VAL A 85 13.26 15.21 18.92
C VAL A 85 12.85 16.47 18.15
N GLU A 86 11.54 16.66 18.02
CA GLU A 86 10.99 17.85 17.40
C GLU A 86 11.21 19.06 18.29
N ASP A 87 11.81 20.09 17.72
CA ASP A 87 11.79 21.44 18.28
C ASP A 87 11.09 22.34 17.26
N ASN A 88 10.35 23.33 17.73
CA ASN A 88 9.67 24.28 16.86
C ASN A 88 9.77 25.70 17.43
N PRO A 89 10.98 26.27 17.53
CA PRO A 89 11.17 27.60 18.10
C PRO A 89 10.54 28.71 17.24
N GLY A 90 10.28 28.46 15.95
CA GLY A 90 9.71 29.44 15.02
C GLY A 90 8.19 29.52 15.02
N PHE A 91 7.47 28.41 15.25
CA PHE A 91 6.00 28.38 15.18
C PHE A 91 5.32 27.81 16.43
N GLY A 92 6.05 27.22 17.38
CA GLY A 92 5.52 26.76 18.67
C GLY A 92 4.47 25.63 18.60
N LEU A 93 4.31 24.97 17.45
CA LEU A 93 3.27 23.97 17.19
C LEU A 93 3.88 22.60 16.88
N VAL A 94 3.85 21.71 17.86
CA VAL A 94 4.06 20.26 17.69
C VAL A 94 2.68 19.61 17.79
N VAL A 95 2.00 19.51 16.65
CA VAL A 95 0.59 19.05 16.59
C VAL A 95 0.41 17.68 15.93
N HIS A 96 1.48 17.10 15.39
CA HIS A 96 1.47 15.80 14.74
C HIS A 96 2.43 14.82 15.42
N PRO A 97 2.18 13.51 15.34
CA PRO A 97 3.15 12.51 15.76
C PRO A 97 4.48 12.64 14.99
N PRO A 98 5.62 12.38 15.64
CA PRO A 98 6.93 12.72 15.08
C PRO A 98 7.40 11.84 13.91
N VAL A 99 6.78 10.67 13.75
CA VAL A 99 7.21 9.65 12.79
C VAL A 99 7.25 10.20 11.36
N GLY A 100 6.28 11.02 10.96
CA GLY A 100 6.24 11.55 9.60
C GLY A 100 7.41 12.51 9.32
N LYS A 101 7.80 13.35 10.29
CA LYS A 101 8.95 14.26 10.14
C LYS A 101 10.28 13.50 10.23
N GLN A 102 10.35 12.45 11.05
CA GLN A 102 11.52 11.56 11.06
C GLN A 102 11.74 10.87 9.70
N LEU A 103 10.67 10.48 9.00
CA LEU A 103 10.78 9.92 7.66
C LEU A 103 11.27 10.95 6.63
N ILE A 104 10.84 12.21 6.74
CA ILE A 104 11.39 13.31 5.92
C ILE A 104 12.87 13.49 6.21
N ALA A 105 13.26 13.50 7.48
CA ALA A 105 14.63 13.68 7.93
C ALA A 105 15.58 12.61 7.35
N LEU A 106 15.11 11.37 7.15
CA LEU A 106 15.90 10.33 6.47
C LEU A 106 16.30 10.72 5.04
N GLY A 107 15.39 11.35 4.29
CA GLY A 107 15.69 11.82 2.94
C GLY A 107 16.69 12.98 2.97
N GLU A 108 16.50 13.90 3.90
CA GLU A 108 17.41 15.03 4.09
C GLU A 108 18.79 14.60 4.58
N ALA A 109 18.90 13.54 5.38
CA ALA A 109 20.18 12.99 5.81
C ALA A 109 21.03 12.45 4.64
N ILE A 110 20.37 11.98 3.57
CA ILE A 110 21.04 11.38 2.40
C ILE A 110 21.36 12.44 1.34
N PHE A 111 20.42 13.37 1.07
CA PHE A 111 20.51 14.33 -0.03
C PHE A 111 20.70 15.79 0.41
N GLY A 112 20.83 16.03 1.71
CA GLY A 112 20.91 17.36 2.31
C GLY A 112 19.57 18.10 2.33
N TYR A 113 19.60 19.33 2.84
CA TYR A 113 18.46 20.23 2.88
C TYR A 113 18.16 20.81 1.50
N THR A 114 17.57 19.99 0.63
CA THR A 114 17.26 20.33 -0.76
C THR A 114 15.87 19.81 -1.14
N GLY A 115 15.29 20.34 -2.23
CA GLY A 115 14.03 19.86 -2.80
C GLY A 115 13.94 18.35 -2.94
N VAL A 116 15.06 17.70 -3.31
CA VAL A 116 15.13 16.24 -3.40
C VAL A 116 15.14 15.59 -2.02
N GLY A 117 15.91 16.13 -1.07
CA GLY A 117 16.05 15.58 0.28
C GLY A 117 14.73 15.46 1.02
N TRP A 118 13.99 16.55 1.20
CA TRP A 118 12.75 16.50 1.98
C TRP A 118 11.62 15.72 1.28
N ARG A 119 11.68 15.52 -0.04
CA ARG A 119 10.67 14.77 -0.81
C ARG A 119 11.02 13.31 -1.07
N PHE A 120 12.29 12.93 -0.92
CA PHE A 120 12.79 11.62 -1.33
C PHE A 120 12.01 10.46 -0.71
N THR A 121 11.86 10.48 0.62
CA THR A 121 11.19 9.40 1.35
C THR A 121 9.70 9.32 0.97
N GLY A 122 9.04 10.47 0.77
CA GLY A 122 7.66 10.54 0.29
C GLY A 122 7.49 9.90 -1.08
N ALA A 123 8.39 10.21 -2.01
CA ALA A 123 8.36 9.66 -3.36
C ALA A 123 8.60 8.14 -3.35
N LEU A 124 9.57 7.68 -2.54
CA LEU A 124 9.86 6.26 -2.36
C LEU A 124 8.64 5.50 -1.83
N LEU A 125 8.02 5.98 -0.75
CA LEU A 125 6.83 5.33 -0.19
C LEU A 125 5.64 5.40 -1.14
N GLY A 126 5.49 6.45 -1.94
CA GLY A 126 4.50 6.53 -3.01
C GLY A 126 4.70 5.46 -4.09
N VAL A 127 5.94 5.16 -4.48
CA VAL A 127 6.26 4.06 -5.43
C VAL A 127 5.89 2.70 -4.82
N LEU A 128 6.27 2.48 -3.56
CA LEU A 128 5.95 1.24 -2.84
C LEU A 128 4.44 1.07 -2.65
N LEU A 129 3.70 2.16 -2.41
CA LEU A 129 2.25 2.15 -2.30
C LEU A 129 1.59 1.67 -3.60
N VAL A 130 2.05 2.14 -4.76
CA VAL A 130 1.54 1.64 -6.05
C VAL A 130 1.82 0.16 -6.24
N ALA A 131 3.05 -0.27 -5.96
CA ALA A 131 3.40 -1.68 -6.05
C ALA A 131 2.50 -2.53 -5.15
N LEU A 132 2.29 -2.09 -3.91
CA LEU A 132 1.44 -2.75 -2.94
C LEU A 132 -0.01 -2.84 -3.40
N VAL A 133 -0.60 -1.75 -3.89
CA VAL A 133 -1.98 -1.71 -4.37
C VAL A 133 -2.16 -2.64 -5.58
N ALA A 134 -1.26 -2.60 -6.57
CA ALA A 134 -1.30 -3.49 -7.71
C ALA A 134 -1.27 -4.97 -7.30
N ARG A 135 -0.44 -5.31 -6.28
CA ARG A 135 -0.36 -6.67 -5.73
C ARG A 135 -1.60 -7.08 -4.94
N ILE A 136 -2.14 -6.19 -4.11
CA ILE A 136 -3.35 -6.45 -3.32
C ILE A 136 -4.53 -6.69 -4.27
N VAL A 137 -4.73 -5.83 -5.26
CA VAL A 137 -5.81 -5.97 -6.24
C VAL A 137 -5.64 -7.25 -7.05
N ARG A 138 -4.42 -7.56 -7.50
CA ARG A 138 -4.15 -8.85 -8.17
C ARG A 138 -4.47 -10.04 -7.27
N ARG A 139 -4.17 -9.97 -5.97
CA ARG A 139 -4.43 -11.08 -5.03
C ARG A 139 -5.94 -11.29 -4.83
N ILE A 140 -6.72 -10.22 -4.73
CA ILE A 140 -8.17 -10.29 -4.52
C ILE A 140 -8.89 -10.71 -5.81
N SER A 141 -8.55 -10.09 -6.94
CA SER A 141 -9.19 -10.35 -8.25
C SER A 141 -8.70 -11.61 -8.95
N ARG A 142 -7.56 -12.15 -8.52
CA ARG A 142 -6.81 -13.22 -9.20
C ARG A 142 -6.44 -12.93 -10.66
N SER A 143 -6.46 -11.66 -11.08
CA SER A 143 -6.16 -11.24 -12.44
C SER A 143 -4.98 -10.27 -12.49
N THR A 144 -3.95 -10.62 -13.27
CA THR A 144 -2.79 -9.76 -13.51
C THR A 144 -3.17 -8.49 -14.27
N LEU A 145 -4.14 -8.58 -15.19
CA LEU A 145 -4.67 -7.42 -15.90
C LEU A 145 -5.33 -6.43 -14.94
N VAL A 146 -6.22 -6.91 -14.06
CA VAL A 146 -6.94 -6.06 -13.10
C VAL A 146 -5.98 -5.42 -12.10
N GLY A 147 -4.98 -6.17 -11.63
CA GLY A 147 -3.90 -5.61 -10.79
C GLY A 147 -3.09 -4.53 -11.50
N GLY A 148 -2.78 -4.73 -12.79
CA GLY A 148 -2.09 -3.73 -13.62
C GLY A 148 -2.92 -2.46 -13.82
N ILE A 149 -4.21 -2.59 -14.14
CA ILE A 149 -5.14 -1.45 -14.28
C ILE A 149 -5.20 -0.65 -12.98
N ALA A 150 -5.32 -1.31 -11.83
CA ALA A 150 -5.32 -0.61 -10.54
C ALA A 150 -4.02 0.17 -10.28
N GLY A 151 -2.87 -0.42 -10.62
CA GLY A 151 -1.58 0.27 -10.55
C GLY A 151 -1.51 1.49 -11.46
N LEU A 152 -1.97 1.37 -12.71
CA LEU A 152 -2.00 2.48 -13.67
C LEU A 152 -2.92 3.61 -13.22
N LEU A 153 -4.11 3.28 -12.71
CA LEU A 153 -5.05 4.27 -12.17
C LEU A 153 -4.43 5.04 -11.00
N LEU A 154 -3.75 4.36 -10.08
CA LEU A 154 -3.08 5.02 -8.95
C LEU A 154 -1.84 5.83 -9.36
N ILE A 155 -1.21 5.50 -10.50
CA ILE A 155 -0.15 6.36 -11.09
C ILE A 155 -0.75 7.63 -11.69
N ALA A 156 -1.92 7.52 -12.32
CA ALA A 156 -2.59 8.63 -13.00
C ALA A 156 -3.44 9.52 -12.05
N GLU A 157 -3.72 9.04 -10.85
CA GLU A 157 -4.49 9.78 -9.83
C GLU A 157 -3.65 10.93 -9.26
N SER A 158 -4.22 12.14 -9.30
CA SER A 158 -3.48 13.38 -9.06
C SER A 158 -3.15 13.62 -7.59
N VAL A 159 -4.02 13.25 -6.65
CA VAL A 159 -3.80 13.46 -5.21
C VAL A 159 -2.64 12.60 -4.72
N SER A 160 -2.62 11.31 -5.07
CA SER A 160 -1.52 10.40 -4.78
C SER A 160 -0.23 10.84 -5.43
N PHE A 161 -0.29 11.32 -6.67
CA PHE A 161 0.88 11.85 -7.38
C PHE A 161 1.48 13.07 -6.67
N VAL A 162 0.65 14.05 -6.32
CA VAL A 162 1.12 15.27 -5.64
C VAL A 162 1.59 14.95 -4.23
N ALA A 163 0.83 14.19 -3.44
CA ALA A 163 1.18 13.83 -2.07
C ALA A 163 2.47 12.99 -1.96
N ALA A 164 2.77 12.15 -2.97
CA ALA A 164 4.03 11.43 -3.02
C ALA A 164 5.22 12.34 -3.39
N ARG A 165 4.97 13.51 -3.99
CA ARG A 165 5.99 14.43 -4.49
C ARG A 165 6.14 15.70 -3.65
N THR A 166 5.42 15.80 -2.55
CA THR A 166 5.55 16.89 -1.59
C THR A 166 5.85 16.30 -0.21
N ALA A 167 6.57 17.04 0.63
CA ALA A 167 6.92 16.59 1.98
C ALA A 167 5.74 16.72 2.95
N LEU A 168 4.62 16.04 2.65
CA LEU A 168 3.40 16.00 3.47
C LEU A 168 3.34 14.75 4.33
N LEU A 169 2.72 14.86 5.51
CA LEU A 169 2.59 13.74 6.45
C LEU A 169 1.51 12.72 6.02
N ASP A 170 0.52 13.14 5.24
CA ASP A 170 -0.63 12.32 4.84
C ASP A 170 -0.24 11.12 3.96
N GLY A 171 0.79 11.28 3.12
CA GLY A 171 1.33 10.18 2.31
C GLY A 171 1.93 9.07 3.17
N PHE A 172 2.66 9.44 4.23
CA PHE A 172 3.22 8.49 5.20
C PHE A 172 2.12 7.80 6.01
N LEU A 173 1.12 8.57 6.45
CA LEU A 173 -0.02 8.01 7.18
C LEU A 173 -0.76 6.99 6.31
N THR A 174 -1.05 7.32 5.06
CA THR A 174 -1.73 6.43 4.10
C THR A 174 -0.98 5.12 3.93
N PHE A 175 0.35 5.17 3.83
CA PHE A 175 1.19 3.98 3.70
C PHE A 175 1.22 3.13 4.98
N LEU A 176 1.31 3.76 6.15
CA LEU A 176 1.50 3.07 7.44
C LEU A 176 0.19 2.62 8.11
N TRP A 177 -0.96 3.19 7.73
CA TRP A 177 -2.26 2.94 8.39
C TRP A 177 -2.72 1.48 8.34
N TRP A 178 -2.19 0.68 7.41
CA TRP A 178 -2.58 -0.71 7.11
C TRP A 178 -2.70 -1.67 8.31
N ARG A 179 -2.19 -1.30 9.50
CA ARG A 179 -2.21 -2.15 10.69
C ARG A 179 -2.95 -1.53 11.88
N ARG A 180 -4.28 -1.38 11.79
CA ARG A 180 -5.16 -1.33 12.98
C ARG A 180 -6.49 -2.03 12.75
N SER A 181 -6.54 -3.33 13.01
CA SER A 181 -7.74 -4.07 13.42
C SER A 181 -7.35 -5.49 13.86
N ALA A 182 -7.20 -5.67 15.18
CA ALA A 182 -7.37 -6.94 15.89
C ALA A 182 -7.27 -6.67 17.41
N ARG A 183 -8.29 -6.02 17.96
CA ARG A 183 -8.80 -6.29 19.29
C ARG A 183 -10.31 -6.36 19.18
#